data_AF-A0A947YTH1-F1
#
_entry.id   AF-A0A947YTH1-F1
#
_cell.length_a   1.000
_cell.length_b   1.000
_cell.length_c   1.000
_cell.angle_alpha   90.00
_cell.angle_beta   90.00
_cell.angle_gamma   90.00
#
_symmetry.space_group_name_H-M   'P 1'
#
loop_
_entity.id
_entity.type
_entity.pdbx_description
1 polymer ?
#
loop_
_entity_poly.entity_id
_entity_poly.type
_entity_poly.pdbx_seq_one_letter_code
_entity_poly.pdbx_strand_id
1 'polypeptide(L)'
;MRYIFFFSIFSILFVSCGTSVKKEKTPETLEYRLASLNAGKLIDKNHSSVQRFKFLISELSKRTKEKPERIADITFNTQQHLKKEFNKNISLLELMESGYKALQGHNAPIKYDELMASFVVLLNIPK
;
A
#
# COMPACT_ATOMS: atom_id res chain seq x y z
N MET A 1 68.87 -16.69 16.53
CA MET A 1 69.26 -16.99 15.14
C MET A 1 68.00 -17.06 14.28
N ARG A 2 68.02 -16.36 13.14
CA ARG A 2 66.97 -16.31 12.11
C ARG A 2 66.91 -17.64 11.38
N TYR A 3 65.71 -18.18 11.15
CA TYR A 3 65.46 -19.03 9.99
C TYR A 3 64.14 -18.62 9.34
N ILE A 4 64.31 -17.92 8.23
CA ILE A 4 63.31 -17.60 7.22
C ILE A 4 63.19 -18.86 6.35
N PHE A 5 62.00 -19.45 6.28
CA PHE A 5 61.67 -20.39 5.21
C PHE A 5 60.61 -19.78 4.31
N PHE A 6 61.09 -19.31 3.17
CA PHE A 6 60.36 -19.21 1.91
C PHE A 6 59.60 -20.50 1.65
N PHE A 7 58.31 -20.45 1.33
CA PHE A 7 57.74 -21.36 0.34
C PHE A 7 56.44 -20.80 -0.26
N SER A 8 56.48 -20.69 -1.58
CA SER A 8 55.42 -20.99 -2.54
C SER A 8 54.23 -20.03 -2.65
N ILE A 9 54.36 -19.21 -3.68
CA ILE A 9 53.32 -18.49 -4.40
C ILE A 9 52.31 -19.52 -4.92
N PHE A 10 51.12 -19.59 -4.32
CA PHE A 10 49.99 -20.29 -4.94
C PHE A 10 48.94 -19.26 -5.37
N SER A 11 49.04 -18.86 -6.63
CA SER A 11 48.04 -18.07 -7.33
C SER A 11 46.73 -18.85 -7.41
N ILE A 12 45.71 -18.42 -6.68
CA ILE A 12 44.32 -18.73 -7.03
C ILE A 12 43.60 -17.40 -7.23
N LEU A 13 43.67 -16.90 -8.46
CA LEU A 13 42.78 -15.88 -8.97
C LEU A 13 41.39 -16.52 -9.08
N PHE A 14 40.61 -16.49 -7.99
CA PHE A 14 39.16 -16.65 -8.10
C PHE A 14 38.61 -15.38 -8.75
N VAL A 15 38.51 -15.40 -10.07
CA VAL A 15 37.63 -14.49 -10.81
C VAL A 15 36.21 -14.86 -10.41
N SER A 16 35.76 -14.30 -9.29
CA SER A 16 34.35 -14.27 -8.94
C SER A 16 33.69 -13.33 -9.95
N CYS A 17 33.25 -13.89 -11.06
CA CYS A 17 32.27 -13.25 -11.92
C CYS A 17 30.97 -13.22 -11.11
N GLY A 18 30.85 -12.20 -10.25
CA GLY A 18 29.62 -11.85 -9.59
C GLY A 18 28.64 -11.40 -10.67
N THR A 19 27.91 -12.36 -11.25
CA THR A 19 26.72 -12.08 -12.02
C THR A 19 25.77 -11.33 -11.08
N SER A 20 25.76 -10.00 -11.19
CA SER A 20 24.73 -9.18 -10.57
C SER A 20 23.42 -9.61 -11.21
N VAL A 21 22.72 -10.54 -10.56
CA VAL A 21 21.32 -10.80 -10.84
C VAL A 21 20.63 -9.51 -10.44
N LYS A 22 20.49 -8.59 -11.40
CA LYS A 22 19.56 -7.48 -11.28
C LYS A 22 18.19 -8.14 -11.12
N LYS A 23 17.79 -8.32 -9.86
CA LYS A 23 16.46 -8.75 -9.48
C LYS A 23 15.53 -7.70 -10.09
N GLU A 24 14.96 -8.02 -11.23
CA GLU A 24 14.03 -7.17 -11.94
C GLU A 24 12.87 -6.94 -10.98
N LYS A 25 12.85 -5.75 -10.38
CA LYS A 25 11.90 -5.41 -9.33
C LYS A 25 10.59 -5.14 -10.06
N THR A 26 9.78 -6.19 -10.23
CA THR A 26 8.44 -6.09 -10.82
C THR A 26 7.71 -4.95 -10.11
N PRO A 27 7.19 -3.95 -10.83
CA PRO A 27 6.59 -2.79 -10.20
C PRO A 27 5.47 -3.23 -9.26
N GLU A 28 5.52 -2.77 -8.01
CA GLU A 28 4.52 -3.11 -7.01
C GLU A 28 3.18 -2.46 -7.37
N THR A 29 2.15 -3.30 -7.45
CA THR A 29 0.75 -2.91 -7.73
C THR A 29 0.19 -2.02 -6.64
N LEU A 30 -0.73 -1.12 -6.99
CA LEU A 30 -1.36 -0.18 -6.06
C LEU A 30 -2.04 -0.89 -4.87
N GLU A 31 -2.73 -1.99 -5.15
CA GLU A 31 -3.45 -2.82 -4.18
C GLU A 31 -2.52 -3.41 -3.13
N TYR A 32 -1.36 -3.88 -3.56
CA TYR A 32 -0.33 -4.40 -2.67
C TYR A 32 0.22 -3.31 -1.74
N ARG A 33 0.44 -2.09 -2.28
CA ARG A 33 0.90 -0.96 -1.48
C ARG A 33 -0.14 -0.57 -0.43
N LEU A 34 -1.40 -0.44 -0.82
CA LEU A 34 -2.50 -0.16 0.12
C LEU A 34 -2.62 -1.25 1.19
N ALA A 35 -2.52 -2.51 0.80
CA ALA A 35 -2.59 -3.63 1.72
C ALA A 35 -1.43 -3.64 2.73
N SER A 36 -0.22 -3.33 2.28
CA SER A 36 0.97 -3.21 3.14
C SER A 36 0.87 -2.01 4.08
N LEU A 37 0.43 -0.85 3.58
CA LEU A 37 0.19 0.35 4.38
C LEU A 37 -0.88 0.09 5.45
N ASN A 38 -1.97 -0.58 5.09
CA ASN A 38 -3.03 -0.95 6.00
C ASN A 38 -2.54 -1.90 7.11
N ALA A 39 -1.65 -2.83 6.79
CA ALA A 39 -1.06 -3.75 7.76
C ALA A 39 0.07 -3.14 8.61
N GLY A 40 0.59 -1.97 8.23
CA GLY A 40 1.77 -1.36 8.84
C GLY A 40 3.08 -2.14 8.59
N LYS A 41 3.08 -3.09 7.65
CA LYS A 41 4.21 -3.94 7.30
C LYS A 41 4.06 -4.50 5.89
N LEU A 42 5.15 -4.99 5.31
CA LEU A 42 5.09 -5.76 4.08
C LEU A 42 4.32 -7.07 4.32
N ILE A 43 3.53 -7.48 3.34
CA ILE A 43 2.71 -8.69 3.38
C ILE A 43 3.01 -9.58 2.17
N ASP A 44 2.44 -10.78 2.13
CA ASP A 44 2.49 -11.62 0.92
C ASP A 44 1.71 -10.94 -0.23
N LYS A 45 2.23 -11.02 -1.45
CA LYS A 45 1.53 -10.51 -2.65
C LYS A 45 0.19 -11.21 -2.90
N ASN A 46 0.05 -12.45 -2.44
CA ASN A 46 -1.16 -13.25 -2.51
C ASN A 46 -2.05 -13.12 -1.26
N HIS A 47 -1.69 -12.25 -0.32
CA HIS A 47 -2.48 -12.04 0.88
C HIS A 47 -3.90 -11.58 0.53
N SER A 48 -4.90 -12.07 1.28
CA SER A 48 -6.31 -11.82 1.00
C SER A 48 -6.68 -10.33 0.95
N SER A 49 -6.00 -9.51 1.75
CA SER A 49 -6.18 -8.05 1.72
C SER A 49 -5.81 -7.43 0.38
N VAL A 50 -4.81 -7.95 -0.35
CA VAL A 50 -4.46 -7.45 -1.70
C VAL A 50 -5.65 -7.64 -2.65
N GLN A 51 -6.27 -8.82 -2.64
CA GLN A 51 -7.48 -9.09 -3.43
C GLN A 51 -8.65 -8.23 -3.00
N ARG A 52 -8.77 -7.95 -1.70
CA ARG A 52 -9.81 -7.08 -1.17
C ARG A 52 -9.64 -5.63 -1.64
N PHE A 53 -8.43 -5.08 -1.58
CA PHE A 53 -8.15 -3.75 -2.13
C PHE A 53 -8.37 -3.70 -3.64
N LYS A 54 -7.99 -4.74 -4.38
CA LYS A 54 -8.28 -4.87 -5.82
C LYS A 54 -9.77 -4.73 -6.13
N PHE A 55 -10.59 -5.47 -5.40
CA PHE A 55 -12.04 -5.40 -5.52
C PHE A 55 -12.57 -3.99 -5.22
N LEU A 56 -12.18 -3.41 -4.07
CA LEU A 56 -12.68 -2.11 -3.64
C LEU A 56 -12.28 -0.97 -4.59
N ILE A 57 -11.02 -0.95 -5.04
CA ILE A 57 -10.55 0.05 -6.02
C ILE A 57 -11.37 -0.05 -7.30
N SER A 58 -11.58 -1.26 -7.83
CA SER A 58 -12.34 -1.47 -9.05
C SER A 58 -13.78 -0.98 -8.91
N GLU A 59 -14.45 -1.34 -7.82
CA GLU A 59 -15.84 -0.97 -7.61
C GLU A 59 -16.03 0.52 -7.31
N LEU A 60 -15.15 1.11 -6.50
CA LEU A 60 -15.19 2.55 -6.22
C LEU A 60 -14.91 3.34 -7.49
N SER A 61 -13.89 2.97 -8.27
CA SER A 61 -13.56 3.63 -9.54
C SER A 61 -14.72 3.62 -10.53
N LYS A 62 -15.41 2.48 -10.67
CA LYS A 62 -16.61 2.39 -11.53
C LYS A 62 -17.73 3.32 -11.07
N ARG A 63 -17.98 3.41 -9.76
CA ARG A 63 -19.13 4.12 -9.20
C ARG A 63 -18.92 5.63 -9.13
N THR A 64 -17.70 6.05 -8.82
CA THR A 64 -17.35 7.48 -8.68
C THR A 64 -16.75 8.06 -9.96
N LYS A 65 -16.41 7.21 -10.94
CA LYS A 65 -15.67 7.57 -12.16
C LYS A 65 -14.27 8.16 -11.89
N GLU A 66 -13.73 7.88 -10.70
CA GLU A 66 -12.41 8.34 -10.29
C GLU A 66 -11.31 7.35 -10.67
N LYS A 67 -10.10 7.86 -10.87
CA LYS A 67 -8.92 7.03 -11.12
C LYS A 67 -8.55 6.22 -9.85
N PRO A 68 -8.09 4.96 -9.99
CA PRO A 68 -7.60 4.14 -8.88
C PRO A 68 -6.61 4.86 -7.94
N GLU A 69 -5.64 5.58 -8.51
CA GLU A 69 -4.61 6.31 -7.78
C GLU A 69 -5.22 7.44 -6.95
N ARG A 70 -6.17 8.17 -7.53
CA ARG A 70 -6.90 9.24 -6.84
C ARG A 70 -7.68 8.70 -5.64
N ILE A 71 -8.33 7.54 -5.79
CA ILE A 71 -9.05 6.87 -4.70
C ILE A 71 -8.09 6.48 -3.57
N ALA A 72 -6.93 5.93 -3.91
CA ALA A 72 -5.91 5.56 -2.93
C ALA A 72 -5.40 6.78 -2.16
N ASP A 73 -5.07 7.87 -2.86
CA ASP A 73 -4.56 9.10 -2.28
C ASP A 73 -5.59 9.75 -1.34
N ILE A 74 -6.84 9.88 -1.77
CA ILE A 74 -7.91 10.45 -0.94
C ILE A 74 -8.09 9.59 0.31
N THR A 75 -8.18 8.26 0.16
CA THR A 75 -8.36 7.34 1.30
C THR A 75 -7.24 7.50 2.32
N PHE A 76 -5.99 7.53 1.85
CA PHE A 76 -4.83 7.69 2.73
C PHE A 76 -4.86 9.04 3.44
N ASN A 77 -5.11 10.14 2.73
CA ASN A 77 -5.17 11.47 3.31
C ASN A 77 -6.32 11.61 4.32
N THR A 78 -7.51 11.07 4.02
CA THR A 78 -8.64 11.03 4.94
C THR A 78 -8.30 10.25 6.21
N GLN A 79 -7.65 9.09 6.08
CA GLN A 79 -7.20 8.29 7.22
C GLN A 79 -6.21 9.06 8.11
N GLN A 80 -5.23 9.72 7.51
CA GLN A 80 -4.26 10.54 8.24
C GLN A 80 -4.93 11.74 8.93
N HIS A 81 -5.88 12.40 8.26
CA HIS A 81 -6.63 13.52 8.83
C HIS A 81 -7.47 13.06 10.04
N LEU A 82 -8.20 11.95 9.92
CA LEU A 82 -8.97 11.35 11.01
C LEU A 82 -8.11 11.00 12.22
N LYS A 83 -6.91 10.47 11.97
CA LYS A 83 -5.95 10.16 13.03
C LYS A 83 -5.40 11.41 13.71
N LYS A 84 -4.99 12.43 12.94
CA LYS A 84 -4.30 13.62 13.46
C LYS A 84 -5.23 14.59 14.16
N GLU A 85 -6.36 14.91 13.53
CA GLU A 85 -7.25 15.98 14.01
C GLU A 85 -8.30 15.48 15.00
N PHE A 86 -8.71 14.20 14.88
CA PHE A 86 -9.83 13.65 15.64
C PHE A 86 -9.45 12.45 16.53
N ASN A 87 -8.17 12.07 16.55
CA ASN A 87 -7.67 10.89 17.27
C ASN A 87 -8.45 9.59 16.94
N LYS A 88 -8.96 9.48 15.70
CA LYS A 88 -9.70 8.31 15.21
C LYS A 88 -8.77 7.39 14.45
N ASN A 89 -8.49 6.22 15.02
CA ASN A 89 -7.71 5.18 14.35
C ASN A 89 -8.63 4.28 13.53
N ILE A 90 -8.80 4.62 12.25
CA ILE A 90 -9.54 3.82 11.27
C ILE A 90 -8.54 3.32 10.23
N SER A 91 -8.68 2.05 9.83
CA SER A 91 -7.83 1.44 8.82
C SER A 91 -8.22 1.91 7.40
N LEU A 92 -7.28 1.81 6.45
CA LEU A 92 -7.56 2.13 5.05
C LEU A 92 -8.66 1.22 4.49
N LEU A 93 -8.63 -0.05 4.88
CA LEU A 93 -9.62 -1.03 4.46
C LEU A 93 -11.03 -0.66 4.94
N GLU A 94 -11.19 -0.31 6.23
CA GLU A 94 -12.48 0.09 6.79
C GLU A 94 -13.04 1.34 6.10
N LEU A 95 -12.20 2.33 5.78
CA LEU A 95 -12.64 3.53 5.04
C LEU A 95 -13.17 3.16 3.65
N MET A 96 -12.42 2.37 2.88
CA MET A 96 -12.85 1.97 1.54
C MET A 96 -14.08 1.07 1.55
N GLU A 97 -14.20 0.17 2.52
CA GLU A 97 -15.39 -0.67 2.69
C GLU A 97 -16.62 0.16 3.07
N SER A 98 -16.45 1.13 3.96
CA SER A 98 -17.52 2.03 4.34
C SER A 98 -17.96 2.90 3.17
N GLY A 99 -17.00 3.43 2.39
CA GLY A 99 -17.28 4.13 1.14
C GLY A 99 -18.03 3.26 0.13
N TYR A 100 -17.59 2.02 -0.08
CA TYR A 100 -18.27 1.09 -0.98
C TYR A 100 -19.70 0.78 -0.53
N LYS A 101 -19.91 0.52 0.77
CA LYS A 101 -21.24 0.28 1.35
C LYS A 101 -22.16 1.50 1.20
N ALA A 102 -21.66 2.71 1.41
CA ALA A 102 -22.44 3.94 1.25
C ALA A 102 -22.93 4.14 -0.19
N LEU A 103 -22.18 3.65 -1.19
CA LEU A 103 -22.57 3.67 -2.60
C LEU A 103 -23.50 2.51 -2.99
N GLN A 104 -23.68 1.49 -2.14
CA GLN A 104 -24.67 0.43 -2.36
C GLN A 104 -26.06 0.98 -2.02
N GLY A 105 -26.78 1.45 -3.04
CA GLY A 105 -28.10 2.07 -2.89
C GLY A 105 -28.15 3.50 -3.43
N HIS A 106 -27.00 4.07 -3.79
CA HIS A 106 -26.92 5.33 -4.53
C HIS A 106 -26.63 5.07 -6.01
N ASN A 107 -27.55 5.53 -6.87
CA ASN A 107 -27.39 5.46 -8.32
C ASN A 107 -26.84 6.76 -8.93
N ALA A 108 -26.83 7.85 -8.15
CA ALA A 108 -26.26 9.11 -8.59
C ALA A 108 -24.72 9.04 -8.52
N PRO A 109 -24.01 9.54 -9.54
CA PRO A 109 -22.55 9.64 -9.49
C PRO A 109 -22.17 10.66 -8.41
N ILE A 110 -21.48 10.20 -7.37
CA ILE A 110 -20.90 11.04 -6.30
C ILE A 110 -19.39 10.99 -6.47
N LYS A 111 -18.72 12.14 -6.29
CA LYS A 111 -17.26 12.16 -6.32
C LYS A 111 -16.69 11.51 -5.06
N TYR A 112 -15.56 10.82 -5.19
CA TYR A 112 -15.00 10.07 -4.07
C TYR A 112 -14.53 10.97 -2.92
N ASP A 113 -14.09 12.20 -3.22
CA ASP A 113 -13.72 13.20 -2.22
C ASP A 113 -14.93 13.68 -1.40
N GLU A 114 -16.07 13.96 -2.04
CA GLU A 114 -17.34 14.32 -1.38
C GLU A 114 -17.80 13.21 -0.44
N LEU A 115 -17.69 11.95 -0.87
CA LEU A 115 -17.99 10.79 -0.06
C LEU A 115 -17.11 10.72 1.20
N MET A 116 -15.80 10.88 1.04
CA MET A 116 -14.84 10.81 2.15
C MET A 116 -14.95 12.01 3.10
N ALA A 117 -15.27 13.21 2.58
CA ALA A 117 -15.58 14.37 3.41
C ALA A 117 -16.82 14.12 4.28
N SER A 118 -17.84 13.49 3.72
CA SER A 118 -19.05 13.11 4.48
C SER A 118 -18.72 12.15 5.63
N PHE A 119 -17.80 11.20 5.41
CA PHE A 119 -17.30 10.33 6.48
C PHE A 119 -16.62 11.12 7.61
N VAL A 120 -15.77 12.10 7.28
CA VAL A 120 -15.10 12.94 8.28
C VAL A 120 -16.12 13.68 9.14
N VAL A 121 -17.13 14.29 8.51
CA VAL A 121 -18.19 15.01 9.24
C VAL A 121 -18.97 14.08 10.16
N LEU A 122 -19.43 12.93 9.65
CA LEU A 122 -20.24 11.98 10.41
C LEU A 122 -19.48 11.40 11.62
N LEU A 123 -18.18 11.15 11.48
CA LEU A 123 -17.35 10.59 12.55
C LEU A 123 -16.94 11.63 13.60
N ASN A 124 -17.14 12.92 13.31
CA ASN A 124 -16.82 14.04 14.20
C ASN A 124 -18.06 14.59 14.95
N ILE A 125 -19.26 14.05 14.75
CA ILE A 125 -20.43 14.51 15.51
C ILE A 125 -20.24 14.13 16.99
N PRO A 126 -20.19 15.10 17.93
CA PRO A 126 -20.11 14.80 19.35
C PRO A 126 -21.37 14.04 19.78
N LYS A 127 -21.18 12.95 20.52
CA LYS A 127 -22.27 12.17 21.11
C LYS A 127 -22.89 12.90 22.29
#